data_AF-U7QG21-F1
#
_entry.id   AF-U7QG21-F1
#
_cell.length_a   1.000
_cell.length_b   1.000
_cell.length_c   1.000
_cell.angle_alpha   90.00
_cell.angle_beta   90.00
_cell.angle_gamma   90.00
#
_symmetry.space_group_name_H-M   'P 1'
#
loop_
_entity.id
_entity.type
_entity.pdbx_description
1 polymer ?
#
loop_
_entity_poly.entity_id
_entity_poly.type
_entity_poly.pdbx_seq_one_letter_code
_entity_poly.pdbx_strand_id
1 'polypeptide(L)'
;MVYNFILLERVLRWNLQDIAKIAENPDKLLDLMILNMQEDLIEFRQVVDQATASQKKNQQQYNQYKSQADKWFSRVQLALEKGKDNLAKEALQRYKQYQEQADEMKFTLDQETIQVNNFQNHLITFENQISELKIKQKSLRYHKNSESTEKMFEKTITM
;
A
#
# COMPACT_ATOMS: atom_id res chain seq x y z
N MET A 1 0.34 -11.76 16.27
CA MET A 1 0.52 -11.00 15.01
C MET A 1 -0.69 -10.11 14.68
N VAL A 2 -1.38 -9.55 15.68
CA VAL A 2 -2.52 -8.60 15.51
C VAL A 2 -2.39 -7.39 16.46
N TYR A 3 -1.34 -7.37 17.30
CA TYR A 3 -1.17 -6.33 18.32
C TYR A 3 -0.61 -5.00 17.78
N ASN A 4 0.12 -5.00 16.65
CA ASN A 4 0.76 -3.79 16.12
C ASN A 4 -0.20 -2.87 15.34
N PHE A 5 -1.18 -3.41 14.61
CA PHE A 5 -2.12 -2.58 13.84
C PHE A 5 -2.99 -1.67 14.73
N ILE A 6 -3.38 -2.15 15.93
CA ILE A 6 -4.14 -1.35 16.90
C ILE A 6 -3.27 -0.23 17.51
N LEU A 7 -1.95 -0.45 17.62
CA LEU A 7 -1.00 0.58 18.03
C LEU A 7 -0.85 1.64 16.94
N LEU A 8 -0.79 1.22 15.67
CA LEU A 8 -0.76 2.09 14.48
C LEU A 8 -1.97 3.03 14.42
N GLU A 9 -3.18 2.48 14.59
CA GLU A 9 -4.44 3.22 14.66
C GLU A 9 -4.49 4.18 15.86
N ARG A 10 -3.78 3.89 16.96
CA ARG A 10 -3.62 4.81 18.10
C ARG A 10 -2.62 5.92 17.78
N VAL A 11 -1.48 5.61 17.17
CA VAL A 11 -0.45 6.60 16.82
C VAL A 11 -0.97 7.57 15.74
N LEU A 12 -1.74 7.08 14.77
CA LEU A 12 -2.39 7.89 13.73
C LEU A 12 -3.37 8.93 14.29
N ARG A 13 -3.97 8.69 15.47
CA ARG A 13 -4.94 9.61 16.10
C ARG A 13 -4.31 10.62 17.06
N TRP A 14 -3.03 10.48 17.40
CA TRP A 14 -2.42 11.38 18.36
C TRP A 14 -1.81 12.58 17.66
N ASN A 15 -2.40 13.74 17.92
CA ASN A 15 -1.79 15.01 17.56
C ASN A 15 -0.54 15.17 18.44
N LEU A 16 0.63 15.45 17.87
CA LEU A 16 1.89 15.57 18.62
C LEU A 16 1.87 16.63 19.73
N GLN A 17 0.93 17.57 19.64
CA GLN A 17 0.64 18.53 20.70
C GLN A 17 0.20 17.87 22.00
N ASP A 18 -0.37 16.67 21.96
CA ASP A 18 -0.80 15.91 23.13
C ASP A 18 0.36 15.09 23.72
N ILE A 19 1.28 14.58 22.88
CA ILE A 19 2.46 13.84 23.31
C ILE A 19 3.37 14.71 24.20
N ALA A 20 3.59 15.97 23.81
CA ALA A 20 4.42 16.90 24.58
C ALA A 20 3.78 17.33 25.92
N LYS A 21 2.44 17.30 26.02
CA LYS A 21 1.71 17.67 27.24
C LYS A 21 1.60 16.53 28.25
N ILE A 22 1.67 15.28 27.79
CA ILE A 22 1.36 14.09 28.61
C ILE A 22 2.63 13.31 28.97
N ALA A 23 3.69 13.39 28.16
CA ALA A 23 4.90 12.62 28.39
C ALA A 23 5.90 13.37 29.30
N GLU A 24 6.31 12.73 30.38
CA GLU A 24 7.40 13.18 31.27
C GLU A 24 8.76 13.23 30.53
N ASN A 25 8.91 12.39 29.50
CA ASN A 25 10.08 12.36 28.60
C ASN A 25 9.64 12.26 27.12
N PRO A 26 9.24 13.37 26.48
CA PRO A 26 8.69 13.35 25.12
C PRO A 26 9.70 12.87 24.07
N ASP A 27 10.99 13.10 24.27
CA ASP A 27 12.06 12.69 23.34
C ASP A 27 12.18 11.16 23.22
N LYS A 28 12.19 10.44 24.36
CA LYS A 28 12.26 8.98 24.39
C LYS A 28 11.01 8.32 23.81
N LEU A 29 9.84 8.92 24.04
CA LEU A 29 8.59 8.43 23.48
C LEU A 29 8.58 8.57 21.95
N LEU A 30 9.09 9.69 21.42
CA LEU A 30 9.23 9.89 19.98
C LEU A 30 10.22 8.90 19.35
N ASP A 31 11.36 8.61 20.00
CA ASP A 31 12.30 7.58 19.54
C ASP A 31 11.61 6.21 19.41
N LEU A 32 10.88 5.80 20.44
CA LEU A 32 10.17 4.51 20.45
C LEU A 32 9.06 4.45 19.38
N MET A 33 8.30 5.54 19.21
CA MET A 33 7.26 5.61 18.18
C MET A 33 7.86 5.51 16.77
N ILE A 34 8.93 6.25 16.49
CA ILE A 34 9.60 6.20 15.20
C ILE A 34 10.14 4.79 14.93
N LEU A 35 10.76 4.14 15.92
CA LEU A 35 11.26 2.78 15.79
C LEU A 35 10.15 1.79 15.44
N ASN A 36 9.07 1.76 16.23
CA ASN A 36 7.94 0.86 15.99
C ASN A 36 7.32 1.10 14.61
N MET A 37 7.13 2.37 14.22
CA MET A 37 6.60 2.68 12.89
C MET A 37 7.56 2.28 11.76
N GLN A 38 8.87 2.32 11.98
CA GLN A 38 9.82 1.82 10.97
C GLN A 38 9.75 0.30 10.82
N GLU A 39 9.50 -0.45 11.90
CA GLU A 39 9.26 -1.90 11.85
C GLU A 39 7.95 -2.19 11.11
N ASP A 40 6.86 -1.51 11.47
CA ASP A 40 5.56 -1.63 10.81
C ASP A 40 5.64 -1.26 9.32
N LEU A 41 6.49 -0.29 8.95
CA LEU A 41 6.71 0.10 7.55
C LEU A 41 7.31 -1.05 6.73
N ILE A 42 8.24 -1.82 7.32
CA ILE A 42 8.85 -2.96 6.65
C ILE A 42 7.80 -4.06 6.42
N GLU A 43 7.00 -4.39 7.44
CA GLU A 43 5.91 -5.35 7.32
C GLU A 43 4.89 -4.91 6.27
N PHE A 44 4.51 -3.63 6.28
CA PHE A 44 3.52 -3.12 5.35
C PHE A 44 4.02 -3.12 3.89
N ARG A 45 5.30 -2.80 3.65
CA ARG A 45 5.92 -2.96 2.32
C ARG A 45 5.83 -4.41 1.83
N GLN A 46 6.09 -5.39 2.69
CA GLN A 46 5.99 -6.80 2.31
C GLN A 46 4.55 -7.18 1.91
N VAL A 47 3.54 -6.65 2.62
CA VAL A 47 2.13 -6.86 2.27
C VAL A 47 1.80 -6.24 0.91
N VAL A 48 2.26 -5.01 0.65
CA VAL A 48 2.07 -4.34 -0.65
C VAL A 48 2.74 -5.13 -1.78
N ASP A 49 3.95 -5.64 -1.56
CA ASP A 49 4.70 -6.44 -2.53
C ASP A 49 3.98 -7.76 -2.84
N GLN A 50 3.49 -8.46 -1.81
CA GLN A 50 2.72 -9.70 -1.96
C GLN A 50 1.41 -9.47 -2.72
N ALA A 51 0.69 -8.40 -2.40
CA ALA A 51 -0.54 -8.03 -3.09
C ALA A 51 -0.27 -7.72 -4.58
N THR A 52 0.77 -6.95 -4.86
CA THR A 52 1.19 -6.60 -6.23
C THR A 52 1.61 -7.84 -7.02
N ALA A 53 2.36 -8.76 -6.39
CA ALA A 53 2.77 -10.01 -7.02
C ALA A 53 1.56 -10.91 -7.34
N SER A 54 0.59 -11.01 -6.42
CA SER A 54 -0.66 -11.76 -6.64
C SER A 54 -1.47 -11.16 -7.79
N GLN A 55 -1.68 -9.84 -7.78
CA GLN A 55 -2.37 -9.13 -8.86
C GLN A 55 -1.70 -9.37 -10.22
N LYS A 56 -0.36 -9.34 -10.29
CA LYS A 56 0.38 -9.62 -11.53
C LYS A 56 0.15 -11.04 -12.04
N LYS A 57 0.07 -12.03 -11.14
CA LYS A 57 -0.25 -13.42 -11.51
C LYS A 57 -1.68 -13.53 -12.05
N ASN A 58 -2.64 -12.87 -11.43
CA ASN A 58 -4.04 -12.87 -11.89
C ASN A 58 -4.20 -12.13 -13.21
N GLN A 59 -3.47 -11.03 -13.42
CA GLN A 59 -3.39 -10.33 -14.70
C GLN A 59 -2.86 -11.24 -15.82
N GLN A 60 -1.84 -12.06 -15.53
CA GLN A 60 -1.34 -13.04 -16.50
C GLN A 60 -2.40 -14.09 -16.84
N GLN A 61 -3.14 -14.58 -15.84
CA GLN A 61 -4.23 -15.55 -16.05
C GLN A 61 -5.36 -14.95 -16.90
N TYR A 62 -5.78 -13.71 -16.62
CA TYR A 62 -6.73 -12.96 -17.44
C TYR A 62 -6.27 -12.87 -18.89
N ASN A 63 -5.01 -12.47 -19.12
CA ASN A 63 -4.45 -12.35 -20.46
C ASN A 63 -4.44 -13.69 -21.21
N GLN A 64 -4.23 -14.80 -20.51
CA GLN A 64 -4.30 -16.13 -21.10
C GLN A 64 -5.72 -16.46 -21.55
N TYR A 65 -6.73 -16.27 -20.71
CA TYR A 65 -8.14 -16.50 -21.08
C TYR A 65 -8.56 -15.61 -22.24
N LYS A 66 -8.19 -14.32 -22.19
CA LYS A 66 -8.49 -13.39 -23.28
C LYS A 66 -7.84 -13.81 -24.59
N SER A 67 -6.57 -14.21 -24.57
CA SER A 67 -5.87 -14.72 -25.76
C SER A 67 -6.53 -15.98 -26.33
N GLN A 68 -7.02 -16.90 -25.48
CA GLN A 68 -7.75 -18.07 -25.94
C GLN A 68 -9.09 -17.68 -26.57
N ALA A 69 -9.84 -16.76 -25.95
CA ALA A 69 -11.07 -16.23 -26.52
C ALA A 69 -10.80 -15.64 -27.93
N ASP A 70 -9.82 -14.75 -28.06
CA ASP A 70 -9.49 -14.10 -29.33
C ASP A 70 -9.11 -15.14 -30.42
N LYS A 71 -8.34 -16.17 -30.07
CA LYS A 71 -8.02 -17.28 -30.99
C LYS A 71 -9.26 -18.02 -31.46
N TRP A 72 -10.19 -18.33 -30.57
CA TRP A 72 -11.45 -18.99 -30.94
C TRP A 72 -12.33 -18.08 -31.78
N PHE A 73 -12.34 -16.78 -31.49
CA PHE A 73 -13.05 -15.80 -32.30
C PHE A 73 -12.51 -15.71 -33.73
N SER A 74 -11.19 -15.68 -33.92
CA SER A 74 -10.58 -15.76 -35.25
C SER A 74 -10.95 -17.05 -35.99
N ARG A 75 -11.10 -18.18 -35.27
CA ARG A 75 -11.57 -19.44 -35.87
C ARG A 75 -13.04 -19.37 -36.29
N VAL A 76 -13.89 -18.68 -35.53
CA VAL A 76 -15.28 -18.41 -35.93
C VAL A 76 -15.29 -17.65 -37.26
N GLN A 77 -14.53 -16.55 -37.36
CA GLN A 77 -14.45 -15.73 -38.57
C GLN A 77 -14.00 -16.56 -39.78
N LEU A 78 -12.91 -17.33 -39.64
CA LEU A 78 -12.39 -18.19 -40.71
C LEU A 78 -13.38 -19.29 -41.13
N ALA A 79 -14.13 -19.86 -40.20
CA ALA A 79 -15.13 -20.88 -40.50
C ALA A 79 -16.32 -20.29 -41.28
N LEU A 80 -16.78 -19.09 -40.90
CA LEU A 80 -17.83 -18.37 -41.61
C LEU A 80 -17.40 -17.97 -43.02
N GLU A 81 -16.18 -17.46 -43.19
CA GLU A 81 -15.61 -17.15 -44.51
C GLU A 81 -15.58 -18.37 -45.44
N LYS A 82 -15.39 -19.57 -44.87
CA LYS A 82 -15.36 -20.84 -45.60
C LYS A 82 -16.72 -21.52 -45.71
N GLY A 83 -17.80 -20.88 -45.26
CA GLY A 83 -19.16 -21.44 -45.27
C GLY A 83 -19.34 -22.69 -44.39
N LYS A 84 -18.51 -22.84 -43.34
CA LYS A 84 -18.52 -24.01 -42.45
C LYS A 84 -19.27 -23.70 -41.15
N ASP A 85 -20.58 -23.55 -41.26
CA ASP A 85 -21.45 -23.08 -40.16
C ASP A 85 -21.37 -23.93 -38.89
N ASN A 86 -21.26 -25.26 -39.02
CA ASN A 86 -21.15 -26.14 -37.86
C ASN A 86 -19.84 -25.89 -37.08
N LEU A 87 -18.71 -25.74 -37.80
CA LEU A 87 -17.43 -25.41 -37.18
C LEU A 87 -17.44 -24.01 -36.56
N ALA A 88 -18.13 -23.06 -37.20
CA ALA A 88 -18.29 -21.72 -36.64
C ALA A 88 -19.07 -21.75 -35.31
N LYS A 89 -20.14 -22.56 -35.23
CA LYS A 89 -20.93 -22.73 -33.99
C LYS A 89 -20.11 -23.36 -32.86
N GLU A 90 -19.34 -24.41 -33.16
CA GLU A 90 -18.46 -25.06 -32.18
C GLU A 90 -17.37 -24.10 -31.67
N ALA A 91 -16.70 -23.38 -32.59
CA ALA A 91 -15.69 -22.38 -32.23
C ALA A 91 -16.31 -21.24 -31.40
N LEU A 92 -17.53 -20.83 -31.72
CA LEU A 92 -18.25 -19.77 -31.01
C LEU A 92 -18.59 -20.19 -29.57
N GLN A 93 -18.96 -21.45 -29.36
CA GLN A 93 -19.18 -21.97 -28.01
C GLN A 93 -17.91 -21.89 -27.17
N ARG A 94 -16.75 -22.26 -27.73
CA ARG A 94 -15.46 -22.16 -27.05
C ARG A 94 -15.06 -20.71 -26.79
N TYR A 95 -15.26 -19.81 -27.76
CA TYR A 95 -15.05 -18.38 -27.58
C TYR A 95 -15.84 -17.87 -26.38
N LYS A 96 -17.15 -18.15 -26.31
CA LYS A 96 -18.01 -17.71 -25.20
C LYS A 96 -17.50 -18.19 -23.84
N GLN A 97 -17.10 -19.46 -23.75
CA GLN A 97 -16.54 -20.03 -22.50
C GLN A 97 -15.28 -19.28 -22.03
N TYR A 98 -14.31 -19.06 -22.92
CA TYR A 98 -13.08 -18.34 -22.54
C TYR A 98 -13.31 -16.84 -22.31
N GLN A 99 -14.26 -16.24 -23.03
CA GLN A 99 -14.63 -14.85 -22.85
C GLN A 99 -15.29 -14.64 -21.47
N GLU A 100 -16.20 -15.51 -21.06
CA GLU A 100 -16.82 -15.50 -19.74
C GLU A 100 -15.76 -15.62 -18.62
N GLN A 101 -14.83 -16.57 -18.74
CA GLN A 101 -13.70 -16.70 -17.79
C GLN A 101 -12.80 -15.47 -17.75
N ALA A 102 -12.56 -14.83 -18.91
CA ALA A 102 -11.80 -13.59 -18.96
C ALA A 102 -12.56 -12.45 -18.27
N ASP A 103 -13.87 -12.34 -18.46
CA ASP A 103 -14.69 -11.27 -17.88
C ASP A 103 -14.80 -11.42 -16.34
N GLU A 104 -14.98 -12.63 -15.83
CA GLU A 104 -14.94 -12.92 -14.38
C GLU A 104 -13.58 -12.57 -13.77
N MET A 105 -12.48 -12.97 -14.42
CA MET A 105 -11.14 -12.64 -13.96
C MET A 105 -10.87 -11.13 -14.03
N LYS A 106 -11.37 -10.45 -15.05
CA LYS A 106 -11.24 -8.99 -15.19
C LYS A 106 -11.93 -8.26 -14.04
N PHE A 107 -13.14 -8.68 -13.68
CA PHE A 107 -13.85 -8.12 -12.55
C PHE A 107 -13.05 -8.26 -11.25
N THR A 108 -12.50 -9.45 -11.00
CA THR A 108 -11.64 -9.70 -9.82
C THR A 108 -10.40 -8.81 -9.84
N LEU A 109 -9.73 -8.72 -10.98
CA LEU A 109 -8.53 -7.92 -11.16
C LEU A 109 -8.76 -6.42 -10.97
N ASP A 110 -9.93 -5.92 -11.34
CA ASP A 110 -10.31 -4.52 -11.11
C ASP A 110 -10.47 -4.22 -9.62
N GLN A 111 -11.04 -5.15 -8.86
CA GLN A 111 -11.11 -5.03 -7.39
C GLN A 111 -9.71 -5.08 -6.78
N GLU A 112 -8.86 -6.01 -7.20
CA GLU A 112 -7.47 -6.11 -6.73
C GLU A 112 -6.67 -4.84 -7.03
N THR A 113 -6.89 -4.24 -8.21
CA THR A 113 -6.23 -3.00 -8.61
C THR A 113 -6.57 -1.85 -7.67
N ILE A 114 -7.84 -1.71 -7.29
CA ILE A 114 -8.27 -0.71 -6.32
C ILE A 114 -7.58 -0.95 -4.97
N GLN A 115 -7.52 -2.20 -4.50
CA GLN A 115 -6.90 -2.54 -3.21
C GLN A 115 -5.39 -2.29 -3.20
N VAL A 116 -4.67 -2.71 -4.25
CA VAL A 116 -3.22 -2.47 -4.38
C VAL A 116 -2.93 -0.97 -4.40
N ASN A 117 -3.70 -0.19 -5.16
CA ASN A 117 -3.56 1.28 -5.18
C ASN A 117 -3.80 1.89 -3.80
N ASN A 118 -4.81 1.42 -3.06
CA ASN A 118 -5.06 1.89 -1.70
C ASN A 118 -3.89 1.57 -0.77
N PHE A 119 -3.33 0.36 -0.83
CA PHE A 119 -2.16 0.00 -0.02
C PHE A 119 -0.92 0.83 -0.37
N GLN A 120 -0.68 1.10 -1.66
CA GLN A 120 0.40 1.98 -2.09
C GLN A 120 0.24 3.42 -1.57
N ASN A 121 -0.99 3.97 -1.64
CA ASN A 121 -1.29 5.30 -1.11
C ASN A 121 -1.12 5.37 0.41
N HIS A 122 -1.58 4.35 1.14
CA HIS A 122 -1.35 4.23 2.57
C HIS A 122 0.14 4.11 2.89
N LEU A 123 0.92 3.38 2.08
CA LEU A 123 2.36 3.22 2.29
C LEU A 123 3.07 4.58 2.21
N ILE A 124 2.76 5.38 1.17
CA ILE A 124 3.29 6.73 1.02
C ILE A 124 2.88 7.62 2.21
N THR A 125 1.63 7.54 2.64
CA THR A 125 1.12 8.30 3.78
C THR A 125 1.90 7.94 5.05
N PHE A 126 2.17 6.66 5.25
CA PHE A 126 2.89 6.15 6.41
C PHE A 126 4.37 6.58 6.41
N GLU A 127 5.02 6.55 5.25
CA GLU A 127 6.39 7.08 5.07
C GLU A 127 6.48 8.57 5.39
N ASN A 128 5.51 9.36 4.93
CA ASN A 128 5.44 10.80 5.21
C ASN A 128 5.28 11.07 6.70
N GLN A 129 4.42 10.31 7.41
CA GLN A 129 4.23 10.46 8.84
C GLN A 129 5.51 10.17 9.63
N ILE A 130 6.24 9.12 9.29
CA ILE A 130 7.54 8.81 9.90
C ILE A 130 8.53 9.97 9.66
N SER A 131 8.54 10.53 8.46
CA SER A 131 9.38 11.69 8.12
C SER A 131 9.03 12.92 8.97
N GLU A 132 7.74 13.22 9.12
CA GLU A 132 7.26 14.33 9.96
C GLU A 132 7.63 14.15 11.43
N LEU A 133 7.49 12.93 11.97
CA LEU A 133 7.90 12.63 13.35
C LEU A 133 9.40 12.85 13.55
N LYS A 134 10.23 12.44 12.59
CA LYS A 134 11.68 12.67 12.62
C LYS A 134 12.03 14.16 12.59
N ILE A 135 11.32 14.96 11.79
CA ILE A 135 11.52 16.42 11.75
C ILE A 135 11.16 17.04 13.10
N LYS A 136 10.00 16.66 13.66
CA LYS A 136 9.53 17.17 14.96
C LYS A 136 10.47 16.78 16.10
N GLN A 137 10.99 15.55 16.09
CA GLN A 137 12.01 15.11 17.04
C GLN A 137 13.27 15.97 16.98
N LYS A 138 13.77 16.28 15.78
CA LYS A 138 14.94 17.16 15.62
C LYS A 138 14.68 18.56 16.17
N SER A 139 13.50 19.12 15.91
CA SER A 139 13.09 20.43 16.44
C SER A 139 13.00 20.41 17.97
N LEU A 140 12.37 19.40 18.57
CA LEU A 140 12.29 19.25 20.03
C LEU A 140 13.68 19.22 20.69
N ARG A 141 14.61 18.44 20.12
CA ARG A 141 15.98 18.36 20.62
C ARG A 141 16.74 19.68 20.49
N TYR A 142 16.54 20.40 19.38
CA TYR A 142 17.11 21.73 19.19
C TYR A 142 16.63 22.71 20.26
N HIS A 143 15.32 22.80 20.49
CA HIS A 143 14.74 23.67 21.52
C HIS A 143 15.22 23.32 22.94
N LYS A 144 15.26 22.03 23.28
CA LYS A 144 15.78 21.58 24.58
C LYS A 144 17.24 21.99 24.80
N ASN A 145 18.07 21.90 23.76
CA ASN A 145 19.47 22.28 23.82
C ASN A 145 19.62 23.80 23.94
N SER A 146 18.83 24.60 23.20
CA SER A 146 18.88 26.07 23.28
C SER A 146 18.48 26.59 24.66
N GLU A 147 17.38 26.08 25.23
CA GLU A 147 16.95 26.43 26.59
C GLU A 147 18.01 26.06 27.64
N SER A 148 18.66 24.90 27.47
CA SER A 148 19.73 24.46 28.38
C SER A 148 20.94 25.39 28.28
N THR A 149 21.32 25.82 27.08
CA THR A 149 22.42 26.78 26.90
C THR A 149 22.09 28.15 27.49
N GLU A 150 20.88 28.66 27.29
CA GLU A 150 20.44 29.95 27.82
C GLU A 150 20.47 29.97 29.36
N LYS A 151 19.93 28.93 30.01
CA LYS A 151 19.98 28.78 31.48
C LYS A 151 21.42 28.74 32.02
N MET A 152 22.37 28.14 31.28
CA MET A 152 23.77 28.12 31.68
C MET A 152 24.41 29.52 31.59
N PHE A 153 24.09 30.29 30.55
CA PHE A 153 24.55 31.67 30.41
C PHE A 153 23.99 32.59 31.50
N GLU A 154 22.68 32.54 31.77
CA GLU A 154 22.05 33.33 32.84
C GLU A 154 22.67 33.04 34.21
N LYS A 155 22.89 31.76 34.53
CA LYS A 155 23.52 31.35 35.80
C LYS A 155 24.96 31.83 35.94
N THR A 156 25.68 31.95 34.83
CA THR A 156 27.08 32.44 34.80
C THR A 156 27.15 33.95 34.95
N ILE A 157 26.16 34.70 34.43
CA ILE A 157 26.08 36.16 34.55
C ILE A 157 25.58 36.61 35.94
N THR A 158 24.83 35.75 36.63
CA THR A 158 24.23 36.05 37.95
C THR A 158 25.14 35.64 39.14
N MET A 159 26.26 34.96 38.88
CA MET A 159 27.31 34.64 39.88
C MET A 159 28.42 35.69 39.88
#